data_AF-A0A9E0AJC5-F1
#
_entry.id   AF-A0A9E0AJC5-F1
#
_cell.length_a   1.000
_cell.length_b   1.000
_cell.length_c   1.000
_cell.angle_alpha   90.00
_cell.angle_beta   90.00
_cell.angle_gamma   90.00
#
_symmetry.space_group_name_H-M   'P 1'
#
loop_
_entity.id
_entity.type
_entity.pdbx_description
1 polymer ?
#
loop_
_entity_poly.entity_id
_entity_poly.type
_entity_poly.pdbx_seq_one_letter_code
_entity_poly.pdbx_strand_id
1 'polypeptide(L)'
;MIEAWVYLLVFLWAYIRYFHVARPDEESELEVVHPSILEEYSQLLHDKNPFFSKLNAEGKHHFIFRTREIELGLDIITREDFEVTIAMKRQICACIAQLTFGLKEPNISLLNGVVLYADIFYSRLLEKWVRGLTMGNGVVHLSWKHFEEGYQDSEDTYNLGLHEFAHVLRLQAERTGDSDTRVHAYFEDWEERGAVALHHMRNGKIDFLREYAATNPSEFFSVCIENFFEVPHKMSKELPTLYYHLCYLLNQNPLNVAENYSFKKEDADKVNAQLEDDVPVFTHVFSKDEQTFWKVTGHASLISFAAILLISNEAVKSLEPVIRCAIVSGSIMLAVRCWYYRDIRSITNTDYIVHFLTKVLPFIATIAFVVFVISA
;
A
#
# COMPACT_ATOMS: atom_id res chain seq x y z
N MET A 1 -17.25 37.20 28.08
CA MET A 1 -17.39 35.81 28.54
C MET A 1 -17.78 34.98 27.34
N ILE A 2 -16.81 34.27 26.74
CA ILE A 2 -17.13 33.21 25.79
C ILE A 2 -17.58 32.04 26.68
N GLU A 3 -18.87 31.75 26.68
CA GLU A 3 -19.48 30.78 27.58
C GLU A 3 -18.88 29.39 27.37
N ALA A 4 -18.70 28.63 28.45
CA ALA A 4 -18.10 27.29 28.48
C ALA A 4 -18.68 26.32 27.43
N TRP A 5 -19.91 26.57 26.98
CA TRP A 5 -20.58 25.87 25.89
C TRP A 5 -19.86 25.94 24.54
N VAL A 6 -19.15 27.03 24.23
CA VAL A 6 -18.36 27.14 22.99
C VAL A 6 -17.18 26.16 23.00
N TYR A 7 -16.51 26.00 24.13
CA TYR A 7 -15.42 25.03 24.28
C TYR A 7 -15.94 23.59 24.26
N LEU A 8 -17.11 23.34 24.86
CA LEU A 8 -17.77 22.03 24.77
C LEU A 8 -18.15 21.70 23.33
N LEU A 9 -18.67 22.66 22.55
CA LEU A 9 -19.02 22.46 21.14
C LEU A 9 -17.79 22.22 20.26
N VAL A 10 -16.68 22.93 20.49
CA VAL A 10 -15.41 22.68 19.80
C VAL A 10 -14.85 21.30 20.14
N PHE A 11 -14.94 20.88 21.40
CA PHE A 11 -14.51 19.55 21.83
C PHE A 11 -15.42 18.44 21.29
N LEU A 12 -16.74 18.65 21.28
CA LEU A 12 -17.71 17.70 20.72
C LEU A 12 -17.54 17.59 19.20
N TRP A 13 -17.28 18.71 18.52
CA TRP A 13 -16.96 18.72 17.10
C TRP A 13 -15.66 17.98 16.81
N ALA A 14 -14.60 18.21 17.59
CA ALA A 14 -13.33 17.50 17.49
C ALA A 14 -13.49 16.00 17.81
N TYR A 15 -14.34 15.63 18.77
CA TYR A 15 -14.65 14.25 19.15
C TYR A 15 -15.45 13.52 18.06
N ILE A 16 -16.49 14.15 17.51
CA ILE A 16 -17.26 13.62 16.38
C ILE A 16 -16.33 13.46 15.17
N ARG A 17 -15.49 14.45 14.85
CA ARG A 17 -14.47 14.30 13.81
C ARG A 17 -13.49 13.18 14.14
N TYR A 18 -13.03 13.05 15.38
CA TYR A 18 -12.08 12.01 15.78
C TYR A 18 -12.65 10.60 15.58
N PHE A 19 -13.96 10.39 15.80
CA PHE A 19 -14.62 9.09 15.59
C PHE A 19 -15.18 8.87 14.19
N HIS A 20 -15.61 9.91 13.47
CA HIS A 20 -16.05 9.79 12.08
C HIS A 20 -14.92 9.81 11.06
N VAL A 21 -13.78 10.47 11.34
CA VAL A 21 -12.60 10.40 10.45
C VAL A 21 -11.81 9.10 10.68
N ALA A 22 -11.97 8.46 11.84
CA ALA A 22 -11.35 7.16 12.14
C ALA A 22 -12.15 5.94 11.64
N ARG A 23 -13.37 6.15 11.11
CA ARG A 23 -13.96 5.26 10.12
C ARG A 23 -13.80 5.95 8.76
N PRO A 24 -12.69 5.73 8.04
CA PRO A 24 -12.84 5.80 6.61
C PRO A 24 -13.83 4.68 6.29
N ASP A 25 -15.09 5.02 6.07
CA ASP A 25 -15.91 4.17 5.23
C ASP A 25 -15.11 4.09 3.92
N GLU A 26 -14.49 2.93 3.67
CA GLU A 26 -13.71 2.60 2.46
C GLU A 26 -14.54 2.78 1.17
N GLU A 27 -15.82 3.14 1.28
CA GLU A 27 -16.81 3.26 0.20
C GLU A 27 -17.08 4.69 -0.32
N SER A 28 -16.52 5.78 0.23
CA SER A 28 -17.10 7.13 -0.02
C SER A 28 -16.31 8.19 -0.81
N GLU A 29 -15.17 7.88 -1.42
CA GLU A 29 -14.52 8.79 -2.39
C GLU A 29 -14.28 8.12 -3.74
N LEU A 30 -15.29 7.45 -4.30
CA LEU A 30 -15.39 7.42 -5.76
C LEU A 30 -15.76 8.82 -6.21
N GLU A 31 -14.74 9.67 -6.39
CA GLU A 31 -14.89 10.95 -7.08
C GLU A 31 -15.65 10.68 -8.38
N VAL A 32 -16.80 11.32 -8.57
CA VAL A 32 -17.73 10.99 -9.66
C VAL A 32 -17.06 11.29 -10.99
N VAL A 33 -16.44 10.27 -11.59
CA VAL A 33 -15.89 10.35 -12.94
C VAL A 33 -17.07 10.59 -13.88
N HIS A 34 -16.99 11.67 -14.67
CA HIS A 34 -18.06 12.03 -15.58
C HIS A 34 -18.40 10.86 -16.52
N PRO A 35 -19.68 10.54 -16.78
CA PRO A 35 -20.08 9.36 -17.57
C PRO A 35 -19.41 9.24 -18.94
N SER A 36 -19.13 10.36 -19.61
CA SER A 36 -18.43 10.34 -20.90
C SER A 36 -16.98 9.86 -20.81
N ILE A 37 -16.30 10.16 -19.70
CA ILE A 37 -14.92 9.72 -19.44
C ILE A 37 -14.93 8.21 -19.14
N LEU A 38 -15.89 7.75 -18.33
CA LEU A 38 -16.08 6.33 -18.06
C LEU A 38 -16.28 5.52 -19.35
N GLU A 39 -17.10 6.04 -20.27
CA GLU A 39 -17.36 5.40 -21.56
C GLU A 39 -16.08 5.36 -22.44
N GLU A 40 -15.36 6.48 -22.55
CA GLU A 40 -14.12 6.56 -23.35
C GLU A 40 -13.05 5.57 -22.86
N TYR A 41 -12.85 5.49 -21.55
CA TYR A 41 -11.90 4.53 -20.96
C TYR A 41 -12.39 3.09 -21.12
N SER A 42 -13.68 2.85 -20.89
CA SER A 42 -14.26 1.50 -21.00
C SER A 42 -14.12 0.93 -22.40
N GLN A 43 -14.40 1.74 -23.44
CA GLN A 43 -14.27 1.31 -24.83
C GLN A 43 -12.84 0.87 -25.17
N LEU A 44 -11.83 1.65 -24.74
CA LEU A 44 -10.44 1.30 -24.99
C LEU A 44 -10.00 0.07 -24.19
N LEU A 45 -10.27 0.06 -22.88
CA LEU A 45 -9.70 -0.91 -21.96
C LEU A 45 -10.41 -2.26 -22.01
N HIS A 46 -11.68 -2.32 -22.40
CA HIS A 46 -12.39 -3.58 -22.54
C HIS A 46 -11.72 -4.50 -23.57
N ASP A 47 -11.27 -3.93 -24.68
CA ASP A 47 -10.64 -4.67 -25.78
C ASP A 47 -9.14 -4.90 -25.54
N LYS A 48 -8.48 -3.97 -24.83
CA LYS A 48 -7.01 -3.92 -24.74
C LYS A 48 -6.45 -4.42 -23.41
N ASN A 49 -7.27 -4.64 -22.39
CA ASN A 49 -6.80 -5.11 -21.09
C ASN A 49 -7.72 -6.24 -20.54
N PRO A 50 -7.28 -7.51 -20.61
CA PRO A 50 -8.05 -8.66 -20.13
C PRO A 50 -8.40 -8.59 -18.65
N PHE A 51 -7.54 -8.01 -17.79
CA PHE A 51 -7.82 -7.81 -16.37
C PHE A 51 -9.03 -6.87 -16.18
N PHE A 52 -9.04 -5.73 -16.86
CA PHE A 52 -10.16 -4.79 -16.82
C PHE A 52 -11.45 -5.39 -17.38
N SER A 53 -11.36 -6.16 -18.46
CA SER A 53 -12.54 -6.73 -19.15
C SER A 53 -13.40 -7.61 -18.22
N LYS A 54 -12.74 -8.29 -17.26
CA LYS A 54 -13.29 -9.25 -16.31
C LYS A 54 -13.85 -8.62 -15.03
N LEU A 55 -13.56 -7.35 -14.75
CA LEU A 55 -14.09 -6.63 -13.59
C LEU A 55 -15.61 -6.44 -13.67
N ASN A 56 -16.27 -6.38 -12.52
CA ASN A 56 -17.67 -5.95 -12.44
C ASN A 56 -17.79 -4.42 -12.61
N ALA A 57 -19.01 -3.87 -12.63
CA ALA A 57 -19.22 -2.45 -12.88
C ALA A 57 -18.50 -1.52 -11.87
N GLU A 58 -18.52 -1.88 -10.59
CA GLU A 58 -17.84 -1.14 -9.53
C GLU A 58 -16.32 -1.22 -9.69
N GLY A 59 -15.79 -2.41 -9.95
CA GLY A 59 -14.38 -2.64 -10.19
C GLY A 59 -13.88 -1.86 -11.41
N LYS A 60 -14.66 -1.81 -12.50
CA LYS A 60 -14.35 -1.01 -13.69
C LYS A 60 -14.30 0.48 -13.36
N HIS A 61 -15.25 1.00 -12.59
CA HIS A 61 -15.22 2.40 -12.17
C HIS A 61 -13.97 2.70 -11.33
N HIS A 62 -13.66 1.85 -10.35
CA HIS A 62 -12.45 1.99 -9.54
C HIS A 62 -11.18 1.94 -10.39
N PHE A 63 -11.08 0.99 -11.31
CA PHE A 63 -9.93 0.85 -12.21
C PHE A 63 -9.73 2.08 -13.10
N ILE A 64 -10.82 2.62 -13.67
CA ILE A 64 -10.77 3.84 -14.50
C ILE A 64 -10.32 5.03 -13.68
N PHE A 65 -10.86 5.20 -12.47
CA PHE A 65 -10.45 6.25 -11.56
C PHE A 65 -8.94 6.18 -11.29
N ARG A 66 -8.42 5.00 -10.89
CA ARG A 66 -6.97 4.81 -10.66
C ARG A 66 -6.14 5.08 -11.90
N THR A 67 -6.57 4.57 -13.05
CA THR A 67 -5.87 4.77 -14.34
C THR A 67 -5.76 6.26 -14.66
N ARG A 68 -6.83 7.02 -14.43
CA ARG A 68 -6.85 8.47 -14.65
C ARG A 68 -5.93 9.22 -13.69
N GLU A 69 -5.93 8.85 -12.41
CA GLU A 69 -5.02 9.45 -11.41
C GLU A 69 -3.55 9.25 -11.82
N ILE A 70 -3.20 8.07 -12.32
CA ILE A 70 -1.86 7.80 -12.87
C ILE A 70 -1.63 8.63 -14.13
N GLU A 71 -2.60 8.70 -15.05
CA GLU A 71 -2.48 9.44 -16.31
C GLU A 71 -2.23 10.95 -16.10
N LEU A 72 -2.79 11.53 -15.03
CA LEU A 72 -2.60 12.94 -14.67
C LEU A 72 -1.20 13.25 -14.14
N GLY A 73 -0.55 12.29 -13.46
CA GLY A 73 0.77 12.46 -12.87
C GLY A 73 1.94 11.91 -13.70
N LEU A 74 1.67 11.02 -14.66
CA LEU A 74 2.71 10.31 -15.40
C LEU A 74 3.16 11.06 -16.66
N ASP A 75 4.45 11.40 -16.70
CA ASP A 75 5.13 11.89 -17.89
C ASP A 75 5.61 10.74 -18.78
N ILE A 76 5.24 10.81 -20.07
CA ILE A 76 5.72 9.89 -21.10
C ILE A 76 6.38 10.70 -22.20
N ILE A 77 7.66 10.41 -22.47
CA ILE A 77 8.42 11.01 -23.56
C ILE A 77 8.76 9.96 -24.61
N THR A 78 8.88 10.38 -25.87
CA THR A 78 9.22 9.49 -26.98
C THR A 78 10.64 9.69 -27.50
N ARG A 79 11.11 8.71 -28.27
CA ARG A 79 12.34 8.78 -29.06
C ARG A 79 12.05 8.44 -30.52
N GLU A 80 12.98 8.80 -31.41
CA GLU A 80 12.99 8.35 -32.83
C GLU A 80 11.76 8.80 -33.65
N ASP A 81 11.35 10.08 -33.53
CA ASP A 81 10.19 10.67 -34.23
C ASP A 81 8.86 9.93 -34.00
N PHE A 82 8.79 9.12 -32.94
CA PHE A 82 7.60 8.42 -32.53
C PHE A 82 6.65 9.34 -31.77
N GLU A 83 5.35 9.31 -32.08
CA GLU A 83 4.34 10.09 -31.38
C GLU A 83 3.53 9.19 -30.43
N VAL A 84 3.41 9.60 -29.16
CA VAL A 84 2.52 8.94 -28.19
C VAL A 84 1.08 9.38 -28.44
N THR A 85 0.20 8.42 -28.69
CA THR A 85 -1.23 8.66 -28.70
C THR A 85 -1.82 8.60 -27.29
N ILE A 86 -2.99 9.22 -27.10
CA ILE A 86 -3.73 9.14 -25.83
C ILE A 86 -4.04 7.68 -25.46
N ALA A 87 -4.39 6.86 -26.45
CA ALA A 87 -4.66 5.43 -26.25
C ALA A 87 -3.43 4.68 -25.68
N MET A 88 -2.23 4.98 -26.19
CA MET A 88 -0.99 4.36 -25.70
C MET A 88 -0.67 4.78 -24.28
N LYS A 89 -0.75 6.09 -23.99
CA LYS A 89 -0.54 6.61 -22.63
C LYS A 89 -1.49 5.95 -21.65
N ARG A 90 -2.78 5.85 -22.02
CA ARG A 90 -3.82 5.25 -21.17
C ARG A 90 -3.60 3.76 -20.93
N GLN A 91 -3.16 2.99 -21.94
CA GLN A 91 -2.83 1.57 -21.75
C GLN A 91 -1.62 1.38 -20.81
N ILE A 92 -0.60 2.23 -20.92
CA ILE A 92 0.54 2.22 -19.99
C ILE A 92 0.08 2.52 -18.56
N CYS A 93 -0.77 3.53 -18.38
CA CYS A 93 -1.34 3.87 -17.07
C CYS A 93 -2.23 2.74 -16.53
N ALA A 94 -3.00 2.06 -17.39
CA ALA A 94 -3.83 0.92 -17.01
C ALA A 94 -2.99 -0.28 -16.57
N CYS A 95 -1.81 -0.51 -17.16
CA CYS A 95 -0.88 -1.54 -16.72
C CYS A 95 -0.38 -1.28 -15.29
N ILE A 96 -0.10 -0.01 -14.94
CA ILE A 96 0.28 0.37 -13.57
C ILE A 96 -0.93 0.20 -12.64
N ALA A 97 -2.12 0.63 -13.06
CA ALA A 97 -3.35 0.47 -12.29
C ALA A 97 -3.70 -0.99 -12.01
N GLN A 98 -3.41 -1.90 -12.95
CA GLN A 98 -3.53 -3.35 -12.79
C GLN A 98 -2.55 -3.86 -11.72
N LEU A 99 -1.26 -3.49 -11.82
CA LEU A 99 -0.25 -3.89 -10.85
C LEU A 99 -0.60 -3.41 -9.43
N THR A 100 -1.11 -2.18 -9.30
CA THR A 100 -1.42 -1.56 -8.00
C THR A 100 -2.89 -1.65 -7.59
N PHE A 101 -3.74 -2.42 -8.28
CA PHE A 101 -5.20 -2.35 -8.11
C PHE A 101 -5.69 -2.58 -6.68
N GLY A 102 -5.09 -3.52 -5.96
CA GLY A 102 -5.42 -3.81 -4.55
C GLY A 102 -4.65 -2.99 -3.52
N LEU A 103 -3.67 -2.18 -3.97
CA LEU A 103 -2.87 -1.33 -3.11
C LEU A 103 -3.61 -0.04 -2.76
N LYS A 104 -3.20 0.61 -1.67
CA LYS A 104 -3.87 1.83 -1.22
C LYS A 104 -3.67 2.95 -2.22
N GLU A 105 -2.42 3.17 -2.62
CA GLU A 105 -2.05 4.24 -3.55
C GLU A 105 -2.02 3.70 -4.99
N PRO A 106 -2.62 4.42 -5.96
CA PRO A 106 -2.60 4.01 -7.37
C PRO A 106 -1.22 4.16 -8.01
N ASN A 107 -0.46 5.15 -7.58
CA ASN A 107 0.85 5.49 -8.13
C ASN A 107 1.97 4.76 -7.42
N ILE A 108 3.00 4.39 -8.19
CA ILE A 108 4.30 3.97 -7.64
C ILE A 108 5.12 5.25 -7.51
N SER A 109 5.32 5.76 -6.29
CA SER A 109 6.03 7.00 -5.98
C SER A 109 7.41 7.11 -6.64
N LEU A 110 8.09 5.98 -6.85
CA LEU A 110 9.40 5.97 -7.52
C LEU A 110 9.33 6.00 -9.05
N LEU A 111 8.16 5.85 -9.66
CA LEU A 111 8.02 5.98 -11.10
C LEU A 111 8.19 7.44 -11.51
N ASN A 112 9.35 7.78 -12.06
CA ASN A 112 9.70 9.15 -12.44
C ASN A 112 9.42 9.47 -13.92
N GLY A 113 8.85 8.52 -14.66
CA GLY A 113 8.42 8.71 -16.05
C GLY A 113 8.75 7.52 -16.94
N VAL A 114 8.18 7.54 -18.15
CA VAL A 114 8.36 6.50 -19.16
C VAL A 114 8.98 7.08 -20.42
N VAL A 115 10.00 6.40 -20.96
CA VAL A 115 10.60 6.67 -22.27
C VAL A 115 10.11 5.61 -23.24
N LEU A 116 9.31 6.01 -24.23
CA LEU A 116 8.69 5.09 -25.17
C LEU A 116 9.40 5.09 -26.52
N TYR A 117 9.71 3.89 -27.00
CA TYR A 117 10.28 3.59 -28.32
C TYR A 117 9.23 2.84 -29.16
N ALA A 118 9.28 2.97 -30.48
CA ALA A 118 8.35 2.25 -31.35
C ALA A 118 8.57 0.72 -31.30
N ASP A 119 9.83 0.28 -31.33
CA ASP A 119 10.25 -1.14 -31.31
C ASP A 119 11.46 -1.31 -30.36
N ILE A 120 12.22 -2.40 -30.47
CA ILE A 120 13.46 -2.65 -29.74
C ILE A 120 14.42 -1.46 -29.86
N PHE A 121 15.13 -1.17 -28.77
CA PHE A 121 16.08 -0.07 -28.74
C PHE A 121 17.43 -0.53 -28.18
N TYR A 122 18.50 0.16 -28.57
CA TYR A 122 19.85 -0.17 -28.09
C TYR A 122 20.12 0.50 -26.74
N SER A 123 20.33 -0.32 -25.69
CA SER A 123 20.77 0.17 -24.39
C SER A 123 22.29 0.33 -24.39
N ARG A 124 22.76 1.57 -24.21
CA ARG A 124 24.19 1.86 -24.01
C ARG A 124 24.70 1.37 -22.65
N LEU A 125 23.80 1.26 -21.66
CA LEU A 125 24.15 0.76 -20.32
C LEU A 125 24.45 -0.74 -20.35
N LEU A 126 23.68 -1.50 -21.13
CA LEU A 126 23.79 -2.96 -21.22
C LEU A 126 24.52 -3.44 -22.48
N GLU A 127 24.94 -2.52 -23.35
CA GLU A 127 25.58 -2.78 -24.64
C GLU A 127 24.83 -3.82 -25.52
N LYS A 128 23.50 -3.78 -25.48
CA LYS A 128 22.64 -4.71 -26.23
C LYS A 128 21.30 -4.10 -26.61
N TRP A 129 20.66 -4.69 -27.61
CA TRP A 129 19.27 -4.41 -27.95
C TRP A 129 18.35 -5.00 -26.88
N VAL A 130 17.42 -4.18 -26.39
CA VAL A 130 16.47 -4.56 -25.35
C VAL A 130 15.05 -4.15 -25.74
N ARG A 131 14.07 -4.81 -25.11
CA ARG A 131 12.64 -4.49 -25.24
C ARG A 131 12.18 -3.54 -24.13
N GLY A 132 12.78 -3.65 -22.95
CA GLY A 132 12.53 -2.78 -21.80
C GLY A 132 13.80 -2.58 -20.98
N LEU A 133 13.80 -1.52 -20.17
CA LEU A 133 14.85 -1.25 -19.19
C LEU A 133 14.33 -0.33 -18.09
N THR A 134 14.31 -0.80 -16.85
CA THR A 134 14.06 0.01 -15.67
C THR A 134 15.36 0.55 -15.07
N MET A 135 15.46 1.87 -14.93
CA MET A 135 16.62 2.55 -14.35
C MET A 135 16.44 2.69 -12.84
N GLY A 136 17.54 2.64 -12.06
CA GLY A 136 17.49 2.78 -10.59
C GLY A 136 17.00 4.15 -10.08
N ASN A 137 16.90 5.15 -10.98
CA ASN A 137 16.26 6.42 -10.70
C ASN A 137 14.75 6.41 -10.99
N GLY A 138 14.15 5.27 -11.33
CA GLY A 138 12.70 5.15 -11.54
C GLY A 138 12.18 5.52 -12.93
N VAL A 139 13.07 5.79 -13.88
CA VAL A 139 12.68 5.97 -15.30
C VAL A 139 12.61 4.61 -15.98
N VAL A 140 11.50 4.34 -16.66
CA VAL A 140 11.28 3.09 -17.39
C VAL A 140 11.36 3.32 -18.89
N HIS A 141 12.18 2.54 -19.58
CA HIS A 141 12.25 2.54 -21.04
C HIS A 141 11.45 1.35 -21.59
N LEU A 142 10.57 1.58 -22.55
CA LEU A 142 9.67 0.57 -23.11
C LEU A 142 9.65 0.59 -24.63
N SER A 143 9.62 -0.60 -25.23
CA SER A 143 9.20 -0.82 -26.60
C SER A 143 7.69 -0.92 -26.67
N TRP A 144 7.04 0.00 -27.39
CA TRP A 144 5.59 0.01 -27.55
C TRP A 144 5.08 -1.28 -28.19
N LYS A 145 5.72 -1.72 -29.28
CA LYS A 145 5.34 -2.96 -29.96
C LYS A 145 5.27 -4.16 -29.00
N HIS A 146 6.32 -4.35 -28.19
CA HIS A 146 6.38 -5.47 -27.25
C HIS A 146 5.48 -5.28 -26.02
N PHE A 147 5.20 -4.03 -25.64
CA PHE A 147 4.19 -3.72 -24.64
C PHE A 147 2.79 -4.14 -25.13
N GLU A 148 2.43 -3.79 -26.38
CA GLU A 148 1.14 -4.18 -26.96
C GLU A 148 1.04 -5.69 -27.17
N GLU A 149 2.10 -6.36 -27.63
CA GLU A 149 2.17 -7.82 -27.77
C GLU A 149 1.87 -8.54 -26.45
N GLY A 150 2.37 -8.02 -25.31
CA GLY A 150 2.11 -8.61 -23.98
C GLY A 150 0.66 -8.57 -23.51
N TYR A 151 -0.23 -7.87 -24.22
CA TYR A 151 -1.67 -7.86 -23.95
C TYR A 151 -2.49 -8.62 -25.01
N GLN A 152 -1.83 -9.22 -26.02
CA GLN A 152 -2.51 -9.97 -27.09
C GLN A 152 -2.73 -11.46 -26.75
N ASP A 153 -1.81 -12.07 -26.00
CA ASP A 153 -1.92 -13.46 -25.55
C ASP A 153 -1.66 -13.54 -24.05
N SER A 154 -2.74 -13.72 -23.26
CA SER A 154 -2.61 -13.77 -21.80
C SER A 154 -2.11 -15.11 -21.25
N GLU A 155 -1.69 -16.05 -22.10
CA GLU A 155 -1.24 -17.38 -21.70
C GLU A 155 0.24 -17.63 -22.00
N ASP A 156 0.93 -16.67 -22.63
CA ASP A 156 2.32 -16.80 -23.06
C ASP A 156 3.35 -16.51 -21.95
N THR A 157 2.88 -16.05 -20.78
CA THR A 157 3.69 -15.70 -19.60
C THR A 157 4.68 -14.55 -19.84
N TYR A 158 4.40 -13.69 -20.81
CA TYR A 158 5.25 -12.57 -21.21
C TYR A 158 4.46 -11.25 -21.26
N ASN A 159 4.66 -10.40 -20.26
CA ASN A 159 4.06 -9.07 -20.24
C ASN A 159 5.11 -8.01 -19.88
N LEU A 160 5.62 -7.32 -20.90
CA LEU A 160 6.71 -6.35 -20.74
C LEU A 160 6.32 -5.20 -19.80
N GLY A 161 5.07 -4.73 -19.85
CA GLY A 161 4.60 -3.65 -18.99
C GLY A 161 4.64 -4.05 -17.53
N LEU A 162 3.99 -5.18 -17.20
CA LEU A 162 4.00 -5.72 -15.84
C LEU A 162 5.42 -6.02 -15.36
N HIS A 163 6.27 -6.56 -16.23
CA HIS A 163 7.66 -6.87 -15.93
C HIS A 163 8.46 -5.64 -15.49
N GLU A 164 8.43 -4.57 -16.29
CA GLU A 164 9.20 -3.37 -15.99
C GLU A 164 8.62 -2.58 -14.81
N PHE A 165 7.29 -2.49 -14.70
CA PHE A 165 6.68 -1.83 -13.53
C PHE A 165 6.86 -2.62 -12.23
N ALA A 166 7.02 -3.95 -12.30
CA ALA A 166 7.43 -4.74 -11.14
C ALA A 166 8.83 -4.35 -10.65
N HIS A 167 9.79 -4.08 -11.53
CA HIS A 167 11.10 -3.56 -11.11
C HIS A 167 10.96 -2.23 -10.37
N VAL A 168 10.10 -1.33 -10.82
CA VAL A 168 9.85 -0.05 -10.11
C VAL A 168 9.19 -0.27 -8.76
N LEU A 169 8.22 -1.20 -8.66
CA LEU A 169 7.57 -1.55 -7.40
C LEU A 169 8.57 -2.13 -6.39
N ARG A 170 9.50 -2.98 -6.84
CA ARG A 170 10.62 -3.48 -6.04
C ARG A 170 11.51 -2.34 -5.55
N LEU A 171 11.94 -1.45 -6.44
CA LEU A 171 12.76 -0.28 -6.07
C LEU A 171 12.06 0.57 -4.99
N GLN A 172 10.73 0.72 -5.09
CA GLN A 172 9.94 1.43 -4.08
C GLN A 172 9.95 0.72 -2.75
N ALA A 173 9.81 -0.61 -2.76
CA ALA A 173 9.85 -1.40 -1.54
C ALA A 173 11.18 -1.27 -0.79
N GLU A 174 12.30 -1.18 -1.53
CA GLU A 174 13.65 -1.03 -0.99
C GLU A 174 13.94 0.39 -0.44
N ARG A 175 13.18 1.42 -0.85
CA ARG A 175 13.37 2.79 -0.35
C ARG A 175 12.54 3.04 0.91
N THR A 176 13.21 3.55 1.94
CA THR A 176 12.56 3.97 3.18
C THR A 176 11.78 5.26 2.98
N GLY A 177 10.49 5.26 3.34
CA GLY A 177 9.69 6.49 3.53
C GLY A 177 8.66 6.84 2.46
N ASP A 178 8.40 6.00 1.45
CA ASP A 178 7.40 6.25 0.40
C ASP A 178 6.14 5.35 0.48
N SER A 179 5.08 5.80 -0.20
CA SER A 179 3.69 5.84 0.28
C SER A 179 2.79 4.58 0.26
N ASP A 180 3.28 3.34 0.26
CA ASP A 180 2.44 2.17 0.61
C ASP A 180 3.11 1.29 1.66
N THR A 181 2.50 1.26 2.85
CA THR A 181 3.04 0.56 4.01
C THR A 181 3.10 -0.95 3.82
N ARG A 182 2.25 -1.52 2.97
CA ARG A 182 2.14 -2.98 2.83
C ARG A 182 3.32 -3.54 2.05
N VAL A 183 3.57 -3.01 0.85
CA VAL A 183 4.66 -3.47 -0.01
C VAL A 183 5.98 -3.25 0.70
N HIS A 184 6.23 -2.04 1.22
CA HIS A 184 7.46 -1.76 1.97
C HIS A 184 7.65 -2.66 3.20
N ALA A 185 6.59 -2.89 3.99
CA ALA A 185 6.72 -3.70 5.21
C ALA A 185 6.85 -5.21 4.96
N TYR A 186 6.45 -5.70 3.78
CA TYR A 186 6.37 -7.14 3.51
C TYR A 186 7.32 -7.63 2.41
N PHE A 187 7.94 -6.73 1.65
CA PHE A 187 8.76 -7.14 0.52
C PHE A 187 9.98 -7.96 0.92
N GLU A 188 10.59 -7.67 2.08
CA GLU A 188 11.71 -8.46 2.62
C GLU A 188 11.29 -9.92 2.87
N ASP A 189 10.15 -10.14 3.57
CA ASP A 189 9.58 -11.47 3.79
C ASP A 189 9.27 -12.19 2.47
N TRP A 190 8.74 -11.47 1.47
CA TRP A 190 8.50 -12.03 0.14
C TRP A 190 9.81 -12.40 -0.55
N GLU A 191 10.84 -11.56 -0.47
CA GLU A 191 12.14 -11.75 -1.11
C GLU A 191 12.90 -12.95 -0.54
N GLU A 192 12.84 -13.20 0.78
CA GLU A 192 13.43 -14.38 1.40
C GLU A 192 12.87 -15.69 0.80
N ARG A 193 11.55 -15.73 0.59
CA ARG A 193 10.86 -16.87 -0.02
C ARG A 193 11.17 -17.00 -1.50
N GLY A 194 11.22 -15.86 -2.18
CA GLY A 194 11.68 -15.76 -3.56
C GLY A 194 13.09 -16.30 -3.74
N ALA A 195 14.01 -16.02 -2.80
CA ALA A 195 15.38 -16.50 -2.84
C ALA A 195 15.48 -18.03 -2.73
N VAL A 196 14.65 -18.66 -1.90
CA VAL A 196 14.56 -20.13 -1.81
C VAL A 196 14.08 -20.73 -3.13
N ALA A 197 13.00 -20.18 -3.71
CA ALA A 197 12.48 -20.65 -4.99
C ALA A 197 13.46 -20.42 -6.15
N LEU A 198 14.11 -19.26 -6.20
CA LEU A 198 15.17 -18.97 -7.18
C LEU A 198 16.33 -19.96 -7.06
N HIS A 199 16.73 -20.32 -5.83
CA HIS A 199 17.73 -21.36 -5.61
C HIS A 199 17.27 -22.72 -6.14
N HIS A 200 16.02 -23.11 -5.90
CA HIS A 200 15.46 -24.35 -6.45
C HIS A 200 15.37 -24.35 -7.97
N MET A 201 14.97 -23.24 -8.58
CA MET A 201 14.95 -23.05 -10.03
C MET A 201 16.35 -23.21 -10.65
N ARG A 202 17.37 -22.56 -10.08
CA ARG A 202 18.77 -22.68 -10.54
C ARG A 202 19.36 -24.08 -10.44
N ASN A 203 18.79 -24.93 -9.58
CA ASN A 203 19.16 -26.33 -9.44
C ASN A 203 18.25 -27.28 -10.24
N GLY A 204 17.38 -26.76 -11.11
CA GLY A 204 16.48 -27.56 -11.94
C GLY A 204 15.34 -28.24 -11.19
N LYS A 205 15.00 -27.77 -9.98
CA LYS A 205 13.87 -28.29 -9.19
C LYS A 205 12.55 -27.58 -9.49
N ILE A 206 12.61 -26.39 -10.09
CA ILE A 206 11.46 -25.61 -10.56
C ILE A 206 11.73 -25.27 -12.02
N ASP A 207 10.81 -25.63 -12.92
CA ASP A 207 10.86 -25.38 -14.36
C ASP A 207 9.63 -24.62 -14.89
N PHE A 208 8.70 -24.27 -14.01
CA PHE A 208 7.48 -23.51 -14.37
C PHE A 208 7.77 -22.10 -14.89
N LEU A 209 8.71 -21.38 -14.26
CA LEU A 209 9.08 -20.02 -14.68
C LEU A 209 10.09 -20.08 -15.84
N ARG A 210 10.02 -19.11 -16.75
CA ARG A 210 10.98 -18.96 -17.85
C ARG A 210 12.41 -18.88 -17.30
N GLU A 211 13.37 -19.51 -17.98
CA GLU A 211 14.80 -19.56 -17.58
C GLU A 211 15.37 -18.16 -17.23
N TYR A 212 14.88 -17.12 -17.91
CA TYR A 212 15.24 -15.73 -17.65
C TYR A 212 15.07 -15.31 -16.17
N ALA A 213 14.06 -15.84 -15.46
CA ALA A 213 13.86 -15.59 -14.03
C ALA A 213 15.04 -16.04 -13.16
N ALA A 214 15.85 -16.99 -13.62
CA ALA A 214 17.03 -17.48 -12.91
C ALA A 214 18.22 -16.48 -12.93
N THR A 215 18.12 -15.40 -13.73
CA THR A 215 19.21 -14.43 -13.93
C THR A 215 19.62 -13.76 -12.62
N ASN A 216 18.69 -13.12 -11.91
CA ASN A 216 18.92 -12.45 -10.63
C ASN A 216 17.59 -12.25 -9.87
N PRO A 217 17.61 -11.84 -8.58
CA PRO A 217 16.38 -11.66 -7.79
C PRO A 217 15.40 -10.62 -8.35
N SER A 218 15.87 -9.60 -9.06
CA SER A 218 15.00 -8.60 -9.69
C SER A 218 14.20 -9.23 -10.84
N GLU A 219 14.88 -9.94 -11.74
CA GLU A 219 14.25 -10.67 -12.84
C GLU A 219 13.34 -11.79 -12.34
N PHE A 220 13.70 -12.42 -11.22
CA PHE A 220 12.85 -13.41 -10.59
C PHE A 220 11.52 -12.81 -10.14
N PHE A 221 11.54 -11.65 -9.47
CA PHE A 221 10.33 -10.96 -9.03
C PHE A 221 9.45 -10.54 -10.20
N SER A 222 10.01 -9.90 -11.23
CA SER A 222 9.25 -9.43 -12.38
C SER A 222 8.60 -10.59 -13.15
N VAL A 223 9.31 -11.71 -13.36
CA VAL A 223 8.72 -12.89 -14.01
C VAL A 223 7.66 -13.57 -13.14
N CYS A 224 7.79 -13.53 -11.81
CA CYS A 224 6.72 -13.97 -10.91
C CYS A 224 5.47 -13.10 -11.06
N ILE A 225 5.62 -11.78 -11.18
CA ILE A 225 4.50 -10.84 -11.41
C ILE A 225 3.82 -11.09 -12.75
N GLU A 226 4.58 -11.34 -13.82
CA GLU A 226 4.02 -11.72 -15.12
C GLU A 226 3.13 -12.97 -14.98
N ASN A 227 3.66 -14.05 -14.39
CA ASN A 227 2.91 -15.30 -14.23
C ASN A 227 1.72 -15.17 -13.28
N PHE A 228 1.81 -14.29 -12.28
CA PHE A 228 0.75 -14.00 -11.33
C PHE A 228 -0.49 -13.42 -12.03
N PHE A 229 -0.31 -12.51 -12.99
CA PHE A 229 -1.44 -11.91 -13.70
C PHE A 229 -1.85 -12.68 -14.96
N GLU A 230 -0.90 -13.25 -15.71
CA GLU A 230 -1.18 -13.94 -16.97
C GLU A 230 -1.76 -15.35 -16.73
N VAL A 231 -1.08 -16.17 -15.92
CA VAL A 231 -1.45 -17.58 -15.72
C VAL A 231 -1.66 -17.95 -14.24
N PRO A 232 -2.50 -17.20 -13.49
CA PRO A 232 -2.65 -17.38 -12.03
C PRO A 232 -3.05 -18.80 -11.63
N HIS A 233 -3.90 -19.46 -12.43
CA HIS A 233 -4.34 -20.84 -12.16
C HIS A 233 -3.19 -21.87 -12.24
N LYS A 234 -2.18 -21.62 -13.08
CA LYS A 234 -1.01 -22.50 -13.18
C LYS A 234 -0.04 -22.17 -12.05
N MET A 235 0.25 -20.88 -11.83
CA MET A 235 1.14 -20.44 -10.76
C MET A 235 0.65 -20.88 -9.37
N SER A 236 -0.65 -20.80 -9.10
CA SER A 236 -1.23 -21.24 -7.81
C SER A 236 -1.11 -22.74 -7.55
N LYS A 237 -0.82 -23.55 -8.58
CA LYS A 237 -0.63 -25.00 -8.48
C LYS A 237 0.85 -25.38 -8.43
N GLU A 238 1.65 -24.78 -9.30
CA GLU A 238 3.08 -25.10 -9.44
C GLU A 238 3.94 -24.40 -8.38
N LEU A 239 3.58 -23.16 -8.02
CA LEU A 239 4.30 -22.33 -7.04
C LEU A 239 3.32 -21.72 -6.01
N PRO A 240 2.57 -22.55 -5.27
CA PRO A 240 1.50 -22.09 -4.39
C PRO A 240 2.00 -21.08 -3.34
N THR A 241 3.14 -21.35 -2.70
CA THR A 241 3.76 -20.44 -1.73
C THR A 241 3.94 -19.05 -2.34
N LEU A 242 4.68 -18.93 -3.45
CA LEU A 242 4.94 -17.64 -4.09
C LEU A 242 3.66 -16.95 -4.56
N TYR A 243 2.71 -17.71 -5.12
CA TYR A 243 1.42 -17.16 -5.57
C TYR A 243 0.69 -16.45 -4.43
N TYR A 244 0.52 -17.10 -3.28
CA TYR A 244 -0.23 -16.51 -2.18
C TYR A 244 0.53 -15.40 -1.43
N HIS A 245 1.86 -15.47 -1.38
CA HIS A 245 2.66 -14.35 -0.90
C HIS A 245 2.58 -13.13 -1.82
N LEU A 246 2.46 -13.32 -3.14
CA LEU A 246 2.13 -12.22 -4.06
C LEU A 246 0.71 -11.69 -3.84
N CYS A 247 -0.27 -12.58 -3.58
CA CYS A 247 -1.62 -12.14 -3.24
C CYS A 247 -1.62 -11.20 -2.03
N TYR A 248 -0.87 -11.58 -1.00
CA TYR A 248 -0.73 -10.77 0.20
C TYR A 248 0.03 -9.46 -0.07
N LEU A 249 1.14 -9.51 -0.80
CA LEU A 249 1.99 -8.36 -1.13
C LEU A 249 1.21 -7.30 -1.91
N LEU A 250 0.48 -7.72 -2.95
CA LEU A 250 -0.29 -6.85 -3.84
C LEU A 250 -1.72 -6.58 -3.36
N ASN A 251 -2.16 -7.27 -2.30
CA ASN A 251 -3.54 -7.29 -1.82
C ASN A 251 -4.56 -7.62 -2.94
N GLN A 252 -4.20 -8.57 -3.80
CA GLN A 252 -4.98 -8.97 -4.97
C GLN A 252 -4.97 -10.49 -5.12
N ASN A 253 -6.06 -11.07 -5.59
CA ASN A 253 -6.15 -12.47 -5.94
C ASN A 253 -6.69 -12.57 -7.38
N PRO A 254 -5.84 -12.73 -8.40
CA PRO A 254 -6.25 -12.85 -9.80
C PRO A 254 -7.25 -13.98 -10.08
N LEU A 255 -7.36 -14.96 -9.17
CA LEU A 255 -8.37 -16.02 -9.24
C LEU A 255 -9.76 -15.57 -8.72
N ASN A 256 -9.84 -14.51 -7.92
CA ASN A 256 -11.09 -14.00 -7.36
C ASN A 256 -11.77 -12.97 -8.27
N VAL A 257 -12.01 -13.34 -9.53
CA VAL A 257 -12.62 -12.44 -10.54
C VAL A 257 -14.00 -11.92 -10.09
N ALA A 258 -14.79 -12.77 -9.42
CA ALA A 258 -16.16 -12.44 -9.02
C ALA A 258 -16.25 -11.26 -8.06
N GLU A 259 -15.20 -11.03 -7.27
CA GLU A 259 -15.12 -9.97 -6.27
C GLU A 259 -13.98 -9.01 -6.57
N ASN A 260 -13.83 -8.66 -7.86
CA ASN A 260 -12.86 -7.69 -8.36
C ASN A 260 -11.43 -7.96 -7.87
N TYR A 261 -11.01 -9.23 -7.88
CA TYR A 261 -9.68 -9.66 -7.47
C TYR A 261 -9.32 -9.35 -6.02
N SER A 262 -10.30 -9.14 -5.14
CA SER A 262 -10.02 -8.91 -3.73
C SER A 262 -9.34 -10.14 -3.11
N PHE A 263 -8.26 -9.90 -2.35
CA PHE A 263 -7.61 -10.93 -1.54
C PHE A 263 -8.22 -10.94 -0.14
N LYS A 264 -8.81 -12.07 0.26
CA LYS A 264 -9.54 -12.17 1.52
C LYS A 264 -8.78 -12.97 2.58
N LYS A 265 -9.16 -12.74 3.84
CA LYS A 265 -8.64 -13.51 4.97
C LYS A 265 -8.89 -15.02 4.79
N GLU A 266 -10.07 -15.40 4.29
CA GLU A 266 -10.40 -16.80 4.06
C GLU A 266 -9.49 -17.44 2.99
N ASP A 267 -8.97 -16.66 2.04
CA ASP A 267 -8.00 -17.14 1.05
C ASP A 267 -6.65 -17.42 1.72
N ALA A 268 -6.19 -16.52 2.60
CA ALA A 268 -4.97 -16.74 3.38
C ALA A 268 -5.09 -17.94 4.34
N ASP A 269 -6.21 -18.05 5.06
CA ASP A 269 -6.44 -19.13 6.03
C ASP A 269 -6.46 -20.54 5.37
N LYS A 270 -7.04 -20.66 4.17
CA LYS A 270 -7.05 -21.93 3.41
C LYS A 270 -5.66 -22.40 2.97
N VAL A 271 -4.77 -21.44 2.76
CA VAL A 271 -3.44 -21.66 2.21
C VAL A 271 -2.46 -21.99 3.32
N ASN A 272 -2.55 -21.28 4.45
CA ASN A 272 -1.77 -21.60 5.65
C ASN A 272 -2.03 -23.02 6.15
N ALA A 273 -3.25 -23.53 5.93
CA ALA A 273 -3.57 -24.93 6.22
C ALA A 273 -2.82 -25.95 5.32
N GLN A 274 -2.20 -25.50 4.22
CA GLN A 274 -1.60 -26.34 3.18
C GLN A 274 -0.11 -26.03 2.90
N LEU A 275 0.40 -24.91 3.40
CA LEU A 275 1.79 -24.49 3.23
C LEU A 275 2.63 -24.90 4.46
N GLU A 276 3.92 -25.17 4.23
CA GLU A 276 4.88 -25.44 5.31
C GLU A 276 5.19 -24.17 6.13
N ASP A 277 5.00 -22.98 5.54
CA ASP A 277 5.12 -21.70 6.23
C ASP A 277 3.84 -20.86 6.06
N ASP A 278 3.37 -20.24 7.15
CA ASP A 278 2.17 -19.40 7.14
C ASP A 278 2.37 -18.10 6.35
N VAL A 279 1.41 -17.77 5.49
CA VAL A 279 1.16 -16.43 4.95
C VAL A 279 0.53 -15.58 6.06
N PRO A 280 1.11 -14.43 6.45
CA PRO A 280 0.49 -13.60 7.47
C PRO A 280 -0.90 -13.13 7.01
N VAL A 281 -1.85 -13.10 7.93
CA VAL A 281 -3.19 -12.59 7.68
C VAL A 281 -3.26 -11.17 8.22
N PHE A 282 -3.29 -10.16 7.35
CA PHE A 282 -3.49 -8.79 7.79
C PHE A 282 -4.99 -8.57 8.02
N THR A 283 -5.42 -8.62 9.28
CA THR A 283 -6.65 -7.95 9.64
C THR A 283 -6.32 -6.45 9.68
N HIS A 284 -6.85 -5.63 8.77
CA HIS A 284 -6.93 -4.17 8.96
C HIS A 284 -7.93 -3.87 10.09
N VAL A 285 -7.58 -4.32 11.28
CA VAL A 285 -8.32 -4.25 12.50
C VAL A 285 -7.18 -4.21 13.50
N PHE A 286 -6.94 -3.05 14.13
CA PHE A 286 -6.10 -2.96 15.33
C PHE A 286 -6.27 -4.27 16.10
N SER A 287 -5.18 -4.91 16.53
CA SER A 287 -5.32 -6.15 17.31
C SER A 287 -6.37 -5.90 18.40
N LYS A 288 -7.15 -6.91 18.79
CA LYS A 288 -8.22 -6.70 19.80
C LYS A 288 -7.68 -5.97 21.04
N ASP A 289 -6.41 -6.17 21.35
CA ASP A 289 -5.64 -5.50 22.39
C ASP A 289 -5.30 -4.04 22.06
N GLU A 290 -4.88 -3.70 20.85
CA GLU A 290 -4.68 -2.31 20.41
C GLU A 290 -6.00 -1.53 20.35
N GLN A 291 -7.05 -2.15 19.85
CA GLN A 291 -8.38 -1.56 19.80
C GLN A 291 -8.93 -1.30 21.22
N THR A 292 -8.67 -2.23 22.13
CA THR A 292 -8.97 -2.08 23.55
C THR A 292 -8.08 -1.02 24.18
N PHE A 293 -6.80 -0.95 23.84
CA PHE A 293 -5.87 0.09 24.31
C PHE A 293 -6.35 1.48 23.88
N TRP A 294 -6.74 1.67 22.62
CA TRP A 294 -7.26 2.96 22.12
C TRP A 294 -8.61 3.32 22.75
N LYS A 295 -9.49 2.33 22.97
CA LYS A 295 -10.74 2.56 23.72
C LYS A 295 -10.43 2.96 25.16
N VAL A 296 -9.59 2.21 25.89
CA VAL A 296 -9.28 2.46 27.30
C VAL A 296 -8.54 3.78 27.48
N THR A 297 -7.55 4.08 26.64
CA THR A 297 -6.81 5.36 26.71
C THR A 297 -7.70 6.53 26.34
N GLY A 298 -8.54 6.42 25.31
CA GLY A 298 -9.53 7.45 24.97
C GLY A 298 -10.56 7.70 26.09
N HIS A 299 -11.07 6.65 26.73
CA HIS A 299 -12.01 6.78 27.86
C HIS A 299 -11.34 7.31 29.12
N ALA A 300 -10.10 6.89 29.42
CA ALA A 300 -9.33 7.40 30.56
C ALA A 300 -9.07 8.90 30.42
N SER A 301 -8.72 9.38 29.22
CA SER A 301 -8.57 10.81 28.94
C SER A 301 -9.88 11.59 29.11
N LEU A 302 -11.01 11.02 28.70
CA LEU A 302 -12.35 11.61 28.91
C LEU A 302 -12.71 11.70 30.40
N ILE A 303 -12.43 10.65 31.17
CA ILE A 303 -12.70 10.63 32.62
C ILE A 303 -11.80 11.64 33.34
N SER A 304 -10.52 11.73 32.98
CA SER A 304 -9.62 12.74 33.54
C SER A 304 -10.08 14.17 33.21
N PHE A 305 -10.53 14.42 31.97
CA PHE A 305 -11.05 15.73 31.58
C PHE A 305 -12.37 16.07 32.29
N ALA A 306 -13.30 15.11 32.38
CA ALA A 306 -14.57 15.28 33.08
C ALA A 306 -14.38 15.48 34.60
N ALA A 307 -13.44 14.76 35.22
CA ALA A 307 -13.08 14.95 36.62
C ALA A 307 -12.49 16.33 36.88
N ILE A 308 -11.62 16.83 35.99
CA ILE A 308 -11.08 18.19 36.06
C ILE A 308 -12.21 19.24 35.96
N LEU A 309 -13.18 19.05 35.07
CA LEU A 309 -14.35 19.93 34.94
C LEU A 309 -15.26 19.88 36.18
N LEU A 310 -15.52 18.70 36.74
CA LEU A 310 -16.34 18.54 37.94
C LEU A 310 -15.69 19.13 39.19
N ILE A 311 -14.37 18.98 39.35
CA ILE A 311 -13.60 19.57 40.44
C ILE A 311 -13.50 21.10 40.28
N SER A 312 -13.51 21.61 39.04
CA SER A 312 -13.44 23.05 38.77
C SER A 312 -14.70 23.84 39.14
N ASN A 313 -15.84 23.17 39.36
CA ASN A 313 -17.12 23.84 39.60
C ASN A 313 -17.31 24.34 41.04
N GLU A 314 -16.54 23.86 42.03
CA GLU A 314 -16.66 24.32 43.42
C GLU A 314 -15.42 24.98 44.03
N ALA A 315 -14.24 24.94 43.38
CA ALA A 315 -13.01 25.39 44.06
C ALA A 315 -12.03 26.27 43.25
N VAL A 316 -12.22 26.50 41.95
CA VAL A 316 -11.18 27.17 41.14
C VAL A 316 -11.64 28.56 40.68
N LYS A 317 -11.17 29.60 41.39
CA LYS A 317 -11.54 31.02 41.15
C LYS A 317 -10.94 31.63 39.86
N SER A 318 -10.09 30.92 39.12
CA SER A 318 -9.56 31.38 37.82
C SER A 318 -9.45 30.23 36.81
N LEU A 319 -9.78 30.49 35.55
CA LEU A 319 -9.79 29.47 34.47
C LEU A 319 -8.39 28.98 34.08
N GLU A 320 -7.34 29.67 34.54
CA GLU A 320 -5.96 29.50 34.12
C GLU A 320 -5.32 28.14 34.48
N PRO A 321 -5.50 27.57 35.69
CA PRO A 321 -4.92 26.26 36.05
C PRO A 321 -5.58 25.11 35.28
N VAL A 322 -6.89 25.21 35.03
CA VAL A 322 -7.66 24.21 34.27
C VAL A 322 -7.19 24.15 32.82
N ILE A 323 -6.94 25.31 32.20
CA ILE A 323 -6.39 25.42 30.86
C ILE A 323 -4.97 24.83 30.80
N ARG A 324 -4.13 25.11 31.80
CA ARG A 324 -2.75 24.55 31.87
C ARG A 324 -2.78 23.01 31.98
N CYS A 325 -3.64 22.44 32.80
CA CYS A 325 -3.81 20.98 32.89
C CYS A 325 -4.32 20.36 31.58
N ALA A 326 -5.26 21.01 30.89
CA ALA A 326 -5.77 20.54 29.61
C ALA A 326 -4.69 20.57 28.51
N ILE A 327 -3.88 21.65 28.45
CA ILE A 327 -2.76 21.78 27.51
C ILE A 327 -1.69 20.71 27.79
N VAL A 328 -1.34 20.48 29.06
CA VAL A 328 -0.35 19.47 29.45
C VAL A 328 -0.86 18.07 29.10
N SER A 329 -2.11 17.73 29.42
CA SER A 329 -2.69 16.43 29.08
C SER A 329 -2.74 16.21 27.57
N GLY A 330 -3.19 17.20 26.80
CA GLY A 330 -3.19 17.15 25.33
C GLY A 330 -1.79 17.02 24.72
N SER A 331 -0.79 17.69 25.32
CA SER A 331 0.62 17.62 24.87
C SER A 331 1.25 16.27 25.16
N ILE A 332 0.96 15.66 26.32
CA ILE A 332 1.38 14.29 26.66
C ILE A 332 0.74 13.30 25.69
N MET A 333 -0.55 13.45 25.38
CA MET A 333 -1.23 12.59 24.42
C MET A 333 -0.65 12.72 23.01
N LEU A 334 -0.34 13.94 22.56
CA LEU A 334 0.30 14.17 21.27
C LEU A 334 1.72 13.59 21.24
N ALA A 335 2.48 13.72 22.33
CA ALA A 335 3.82 13.14 22.45
C ALA A 335 3.80 11.60 22.44
N VAL A 336 2.87 10.98 23.17
CA VAL A 336 2.66 9.52 23.16
C VAL A 336 2.24 9.05 21.77
N ARG A 337 1.38 9.80 21.07
CA ARG A 337 0.96 9.49 19.69
C ARG A 337 2.12 9.64 18.70
N CYS A 338 2.88 10.73 18.75
CA CYS A 338 4.04 10.94 17.89
C CYS A 338 5.14 9.90 18.14
N TRP A 339 5.34 9.49 19.40
CA TRP A 339 6.27 8.41 19.76
C TRP A 339 5.79 7.04 19.27
N TYR A 340 4.51 6.71 19.45
CA TYR A 340 3.91 5.45 18.95
C TYR A 340 4.01 5.31 17.42
N TYR A 341 3.76 6.39 16.68
CA TYR A 341 3.90 6.40 15.21
C TYR A 341 5.36 6.32 14.73
N ARG A 342 6.34 6.69 15.56
CA ARG A 342 7.76 6.70 15.21
C ARG A 342 8.47 5.37 15.48
N ASP A 343 8.24 4.75 16.65
CA ASP A 343 9.10 3.67 17.15
C ASP A 343 8.48 2.24 17.07
N ILE A 344 7.16 2.08 16.83
CA ILE A 344 6.50 0.76 16.85
C ILE A 344 6.39 0.09 15.47
N ARG A 345 6.66 0.81 14.38
CA ARG A 345 6.80 0.17 13.06
C ARG A 345 8.04 -0.75 12.93
N SER A 346 8.91 -0.81 13.93
CA SER A 346 10.16 -1.59 13.89
C SER A 346 10.31 -2.65 14.99
N ILE A 347 9.26 -2.97 15.76
CA ILE A 347 9.39 -3.90 16.91
C ILE A 347 8.47 -5.10 16.73
N THR A 348 9.07 -6.30 16.61
CA THR A 348 8.38 -7.59 16.65
C THR A 348 7.77 -7.87 18.03
N ASN A 349 6.64 -8.58 18.04
CA ASN A 349 5.64 -8.70 19.13
C ASN A 349 6.14 -9.05 20.55
N THR A 350 7.37 -9.52 20.75
CA THR A 350 7.80 -10.13 22.02
C THR A 350 8.43 -9.15 23.03
N ASP A 351 8.90 -7.98 22.59
CA ASP A 351 9.65 -7.03 23.46
C ASP A 351 8.81 -5.88 24.04
N TYR A 352 7.52 -5.83 23.72
CA TYR A 352 6.66 -4.68 23.97
C TYR A 352 6.51 -4.35 25.48
N ILE A 353 6.35 -5.37 26.32
CA ILE A 353 6.11 -5.20 27.77
C ILE A 353 7.40 -4.78 28.51
N VAL A 354 8.53 -5.42 28.18
CA VAL A 354 9.83 -5.11 28.80
C VAL A 354 10.28 -3.70 28.40
N HIS A 355 10.06 -3.33 27.13
CA HIS A 355 10.39 -1.99 26.64
C HIS A 355 9.50 -0.90 27.26
N PHE A 356 8.19 -1.14 27.39
CA PHE A 356 7.26 -0.21 28.04
C PHE A 356 7.64 0.08 29.50
N LEU A 357 7.94 -0.97 30.27
CA LEU A 357 8.30 -0.84 31.69
C LEU A 357 9.65 -0.14 31.90
N THR A 358 10.62 -0.35 31.00
CA THR A 358 11.99 0.16 31.18
C THR A 358 12.24 1.54 30.57
N LYS A 359 11.49 1.94 29.54
CA LYS A 359 11.73 3.18 28.79
C LYS A 359 10.60 4.20 28.90
N VAL A 360 9.34 3.74 28.92
CA VAL A 360 8.16 4.62 28.85
C VAL A 360 7.69 5.05 30.23
N LEU A 361 7.59 4.11 31.18
CA LEU A 361 7.17 4.39 32.54
C LEU A 361 8.04 5.47 33.26
N PRO A 362 9.38 5.48 33.12
CA PRO A 362 10.23 6.52 33.72
C PRO A 362 10.04 7.90 33.08
N PHE A 363 9.75 7.96 31.78
CA PHE A 363 9.51 9.21 31.06
C PHE A 363 8.16 9.83 31.45
N ILE A 364 7.10 9.02 31.54
CA ILE A 364 5.80 9.44 32.06
C ILE A 364 5.93 9.91 33.51
N ALA A 365 6.69 9.21 34.35
CA ALA A 365 6.95 9.61 35.73
C ALA A 365 7.71 10.95 35.82
N THR A 366 8.65 11.20 34.91
CA THR A 366 9.41 12.46 34.87
C THR A 366 8.54 13.62 34.44
N ILE A 367 7.66 13.43 33.45
CA ILE A 367 6.70 14.47 33.05
C ILE A 367 5.69 14.72 34.17
N ALA A 368 5.16 13.69 34.81
CA ALA A 368 4.26 13.84 35.95
C ALA A 368 4.93 14.60 37.11
N PHE A 369 6.23 14.35 37.36
CA PHE A 369 7.02 15.08 38.35
C PHE A 369 7.22 16.55 37.98
N VAL A 370 7.58 16.85 36.72
CA VAL A 370 7.73 18.23 36.23
C VAL A 370 6.40 19.00 36.32
N VAL A 371 5.28 18.34 36.00
CA VAL A 371 3.94 18.93 36.14
C VAL A 371 3.61 19.19 37.60
N PHE A 372 3.91 18.24 38.50
CA PHE A 372 3.72 18.44 39.95
C PHE A 372 4.53 19.62 40.48
N VAL A 373 5.79 19.77 40.07
CA VAL A 373 6.68 20.87 40.47
C VAL A 373 6.24 22.23 39.89
N ILE A 374 5.64 22.25 38.70
CA ILE A 374 5.13 23.51 38.09
C ILE A 374 3.76 23.91 38.68
N SER A 375 3.04 22.95 39.27
CA SER A 375 1.69 23.17 39.84
C SER A 375 1.70 23.48 41.34
N ALA A 376 2.80 23.18 42.03
CA ALA A 376 3.06 23.51 43.43
C ALA A 376 3.80 24.85 43.53
#